data_AF-A0A9R1WL25-F1
#
_entry.id   AF-A0A9R1WL25-F1
#
_cell.length_a   1.000
_cell.length_b   1.000
_cell.length_c   1.000
_cell.angle_alpha   90.00
_cell.angle_beta   90.00
_cell.angle_gamma   90.00
#
_symmetry.space_group_name_H-M   'P 1'
#
loop_
_entity.id
_entity.type
_entity.pdbx_description
1 polymer ?
#
loop_
_entity_poly.entity_id
_entity_poly.type
_entity_poly.pdbx_seq_one_letter_code
_entity_poly.pdbx_strand_id
1 'polypeptide(L)'
;MGGRVTVFENRAAVDMEIRVFVPPARPDRYRMIIRVKPGEVRKVLTKRLCNCNEYFPFPSEKTDNYIFLMVFMDGTYTGVTLLPWEVKKYAKIIGYYMDDCHVILKGVRCTFTTFFRLK
;
A
#
# COMPACT_ATOMS: atom_id res chain seq x y z
N MET A 1 -19.13 -5.51 -10.68
CA MET A 1 -18.79 -4.93 -9.36
C MET A 1 -17.34 -4.50 -9.38
N GLY A 2 -17.08 -3.19 -9.54
CA GLY A 2 -15.74 -2.65 -9.75
C GLY A 2 -14.87 -2.74 -8.50
N GLY A 3 -13.69 -3.36 -8.60
CA GLY A 3 -12.74 -3.45 -7.50
C GLY A 3 -12.16 -2.07 -7.17
N ARG A 4 -12.06 -1.75 -5.88
CA ARG A 4 -11.38 -0.53 -5.43
C ARG A 4 -9.92 -0.55 -5.89
N VAL A 5 -9.47 0.56 -6.46
CA VAL A 5 -8.09 0.77 -6.91
C VAL A 5 -7.40 1.72 -5.95
N THR A 6 -6.20 1.37 -5.52
CA THR A 6 -5.27 2.27 -4.84
C THR A 6 -4.20 2.67 -5.85
N VAL A 7 -3.95 3.98 -5.95
CA VAL A 7 -2.93 4.54 -6.82
C VAL A 7 -1.68 4.84 -6.00
N PHE A 8 -0.52 4.38 -6.44
CA PHE A 8 0.77 4.77 -5.88
C PHE A 8 1.46 5.70 -6.88
N GLU A 9 1.92 6.85 -6.42
CA GLU A 9 2.69 7.79 -7.21
C GLU A 9 4.04 7.99 -6.54
N ASN A 10 5.11 7.81 -7.32
CA ASN A 10 6.46 8.08 -6.86
C ASN A 10 6.92 9.43 -7.42
N ARG A 11 7.10 10.42 -6.53
CA ARG A 11 7.68 11.73 -6.88
C ARG A 11 9.14 11.87 -6.46
N ALA A 12 9.75 10.80 -5.97
CA ALA A 12 11.18 10.76 -5.72
C ALA A 12 11.97 10.56 -7.01
N ALA A 13 13.27 10.86 -6.94
CA ALA A 13 14.24 10.56 -7.99
C ALA A 13 14.72 9.08 -7.97
N VAL A 14 14.33 8.31 -6.95
CA VAL A 14 14.73 6.90 -6.76
C VAL A 14 13.54 5.95 -6.87
N ASP A 15 13.79 4.66 -7.08
CA ASP A 15 12.75 3.64 -7.14
C ASP A 15 12.01 3.50 -5.79
N MET A 16 10.68 3.43 -5.86
CA MET A 16 9.83 3.14 -4.71
C MET A 16 9.31 1.71 -4.80
N GLU A 17 9.43 0.94 -3.73
CA GLU A 17 8.82 -0.38 -3.63
C GLU A 17 7.84 -0.46 -2.46
N ILE A 18 6.66 -1.06 -2.70
CA ILE A 18 5.75 -1.49 -1.64
C ILE A 18 5.84 -3.00 -1.56
N ARG A 19 6.35 -3.52 -0.44
CA ARG A 19 6.49 -4.95 -0.18
C ARG A 19 5.43 -5.40 0.82
N VAL A 20 4.65 -6.41 0.42
CA VAL A 20 3.58 -6.96 1.25
C VAL A 20 4.13 -8.10 2.09
N PHE A 21 4.13 -7.87 3.40
CA PHE A 21 4.56 -8.81 4.42
C PHE A 21 3.34 -9.35 5.18
N VAL A 22 3.34 -10.66 5.44
CA VAL A 22 2.26 -11.36 6.14
C VAL A 22 2.90 -12.32 7.14
N PRO A 23 2.84 -12.07 8.46
CA PRO A 23 3.29 -13.01 9.47
C PRO A 23 2.55 -14.35 9.36
N PRO A 24 3.19 -15.47 9.75
CA PRO A 24 4.52 -15.60 10.37
C PRO A 24 5.66 -15.73 9.35
N ALA A 25 5.48 -15.27 8.10
CA ALA A 25 6.55 -15.33 7.11
C ALA A 25 7.82 -14.64 7.63
N ARG A 26 8.99 -15.08 7.18
CA ARG A 26 10.23 -14.36 7.47
C ARG A 26 10.23 -12.99 6.75
N PRO A 27 10.84 -11.93 7.31
CA PRO A 27 10.81 -10.59 6.72
C PRO A 27 11.41 -10.46 5.31
N ASP A 28 12.19 -11.45 4.87
CA ASP A 28 12.75 -11.58 3.52
C ASP A 28 11.78 -12.24 2.52
N ARG A 29 10.70 -12.88 3.00
CA ARG A 29 9.68 -13.55 2.17
C ARG A 29 8.44 -12.69 2.01
N TYR A 30 8.52 -11.76 1.06
CA TYR A 30 7.38 -10.92 0.67
C TYR A 30 6.39 -11.69 -0.22
N ARG A 31 5.10 -11.50 0.02
CA ARG A 31 4.03 -12.07 -0.81
C ARG A 31 3.86 -11.35 -2.14
N MET A 32 4.16 -10.05 -2.15
CA MET A 32 4.03 -9.21 -3.31
C MET A 32 5.01 -8.04 -3.21
N ILE A 33 5.61 -7.66 -4.34
CA ILE A 33 6.44 -6.46 -4.44
C ILE A 33 5.87 -5.62 -5.58
N ILE A 34 5.51 -4.37 -5.26
CA ILE A 34 5.06 -3.38 -6.24
C ILE A 34 6.18 -2.38 -6.40
N ARG A 35 6.75 -2.31 -7.60
CA ARG A 35 7.77 -1.33 -7.95
C ARG A 35 7.15 -0.14 -8.66
N VAL A 36 7.52 1.07 -8.28
CA VAL A 36 7.05 2.32 -8.87
C VAL A 36 8.29 3.16 -9.18
N LYS A 37 8.61 3.29 -10.46
CA LYS A 37 9.80 4.03 -10.93
C LYS A 37 9.70 5.52 -10.59
N PRO A 38 10.81 6.27 -10.59
CA PRO A 38 10.80 7.72 -10.45
C PRO A 38 9.79 8.37 -11.40
N GLY A 39 8.90 9.21 -10.87
CA GLY A 39 7.84 9.89 -11.62
C GLY A 39 6.66 9.00 -12.05
N GLU A 40 6.68 7.69 -11.75
CA GLU A 40 5.65 6.76 -12.18
C GLU A 40 4.39 6.85 -11.30
N VAL A 41 3.23 6.66 -11.94
CA VAL A 41 1.95 6.44 -11.28
C VAL A 41 1.48 5.02 -11.56
N ARG A 42 1.45 4.18 -10.52
CA ARG A 42 1.04 2.78 -10.61
C ARG A 42 -0.30 2.53 -9.94
N LYS A 43 -1.24 1.94 -10.69
CA LYS A 43 -2.58 1.58 -10.20
C LYS A 43 -2.60 0.12 -9.77
N VAL A 44 -3.04 -0.16 -8.55
CA VAL A 44 -3.11 -1.51 -8.00
C VAL A 44 -4.49 -1.77 -7.42
N LEU A 45 -5.04 -2.95 -7.68
CA LEU A 45 -6.29 -3.38 -7.06
C LEU A 45 -6.09 -3.52 -5.55
N THR A 46 -6.84 -2.76 -4.75
CA THR A 46 -6.75 -2.78 -3.29
C THR A 46 -6.98 -4.19 -2.73
N LYS A 47 -7.82 -4.99 -3.39
CA LYS A 47 -8.04 -6.40 -3.01
C LYS A 47 -6.74 -7.21 -3.06
N ARG A 48 -5.88 -7.03 -4.08
CA ARG A 48 -4.61 -7.77 -4.17
C ARG A 48 -3.63 -7.43 -3.04
N LEU A 49 -3.68 -6.19 -2.56
CA LEU A 49 -2.84 -5.71 -1.48
C LEU A 49 -3.28 -6.19 -0.10
N CYS A 50 -4.59 -6.35 0.08
CA CYS A 50 -5.23 -6.54 1.37
C CYS A 50 -6.06 -7.83 1.42
N ASN A 51 -5.67 -8.86 0.65
CA ASN A 51 -6.47 -10.09 0.53
C ASN A 51 -6.31 -10.99 1.76
N CYS A 52 -6.96 -10.65 2.87
CA CYS A 52 -6.90 -11.45 4.09
C CYS A 52 -7.34 -12.90 3.86
N ASN A 53 -8.35 -13.16 3.02
CA ASN A 53 -8.87 -14.51 2.80
C ASN A 53 -7.90 -15.40 2.02
N GLU A 54 -7.08 -14.82 1.13
CA GLU A 54 -6.06 -15.56 0.38
C GLU A 54 -4.81 -15.82 1.23
N TYR A 55 -4.41 -14.84 2.05
CA TYR A 55 -3.22 -14.98 2.89
C TYR A 55 -3.48 -15.73 4.20
N PHE A 56 -4.72 -15.77 4.67
CA PHE A 56 -5.16 -16.48 5.87
C PHE A 56 -6.39 -17.36 5.54
N PRO A 57 -6.20 -18.54 4.93
CA PRO A 57 -7.30 -19.43 4.55
C PRO A 57 -8.06 -20.00 5.76
N PHE A 58 -7.44 -20.03 6.93
CA PHE A 58 -8.04 -20.41 8.21
C PHE A 58 -7.83 -19.27 9.22
N PRO A 59 -8.69 -18.24 9.23
CA PRO A 59 -8.57 -17.17 10.20
C PRO A 59 -8.88 -17.74 11.59
N SER A 60 -7.85 -18.05 12.36
CA SER A 60 -8.04 -18.38 13.78
C SER A 60 -8.36 -17.09 14.54
N GLU A 61 -9.42 -17.10 15.35
CA GLU A 61 -9.83 -15.94 16.19
C GLU A 61 -8.74 -15.46 17.17
N LYS A 62 -7.68 -16.26 17.38
CA LYS A 62 -6.59 -15.98 18.32
C LYS A 62 -5.31 -15.43 17.69
N THR A 63 -5.21 -15.44 16.35
CA THR A 63 -4.02 -14.91 15.68
C THR A 63 -4.40 -13.62 15.01
N ASP A 64 -3.75 -12.53 15.44
CA ASP A 64 -3.93 -11.26 14.78
C ASP A 64 -3.38 -11.34 13.35
N ASN A 65 -4.29 -11.49 12.39
CA ASN A 65 -3.98 -11.60 10.98
C ASN A 65 -3.61 -10.22 10.42
N TYR A 66 -2.38 -9.78 10.72
CA TYR A 66 -1.86 -8.51 10.24
C TYR A 66 -1.21 -8.66 8.86
N ILE A 67 -1.62 -7.83 7.91
CA ILE A 67 -0.87 -7.63 6.66
C ILE A 67 -0.14 -6.30 6.82
N PHE A 68 1.12 -6.27 6.46
CA PHE A 68 1.96 -5.08 6.53
C PHE A 68 2.44 -4.71 5.13
N LEU A 69 2.18 -3.49 4.70
CA LEU A 69 2.71 -2.96 3.44
C LEU A 69 3.89 -2.05 3.76
N MET A 70 5.08 -2.63 3.68
CA MET A 70 6.33 -1.94 4.00
C MET A 70 6.80 -1.13 2.80
N VAL A 71 7.22 0.11 3.02
CA VAL A 71 7.71 0.98 1.96
C VAL A 71 9.24 0.96 1.94
N PHE A 72 9.79 0.78 0.75
CA PHE A 72 11.21 0.80 0.48
C PHE A 72 11.52 1.88 -0.57
N MET A 73 12.64 2.57 -0.41
CA MET A 73 13.17 3.51 -1.39
C MET A 73 14.59 3.07 -1.74
N ASP A 74 14.88 2.95 -3.03
CA ASP A 74 16.16 2.42 -3.53
C ASP A 74 16.58 1.11 -2.84
N GLY A 75 15.61 0.21 -2.65
CA GLY A 75 15.84 -1.08 -1.98
C GLY A 75 16.01 -1.03 -0.46
N THR A 76 16.03 0.15 0.16
CA THR A 76 16.19 0.35 1.62
C THR A 76 14.85 0.56 2.30
N TYR A 77 14.63 -0.12 3.43
CA TYR A 77 13.39 0.04 4.19
C TYR A 77 13.33 1.42 4.84
N THR A 78 12.23 2.14 4.64
CA THR A 78 12.10 3.54 5.07
C THR A 78 11.66 3.71 6.52
N GLY A 79 11.39 2.60 7.23
CA GLY A 79 10.73 2.64 8.54
C GLY A 79 9.22 2.82 8.47
N VAL A 80 8.65 3.04 7.27
CA VAL A 80 7.22 3.28 7.09
C VAL A 80 6.50 1.99 6.72
N THR A 81 5.48 1.65 7.51
CA THR A 81 4.59 0.51 7.27
C THR A 81 3.16 1.00 7.19
N LEU A 82 2.46 0.64 6.13
CA LEU A 82 1.05 0.91 5.94
C LEU A 82 0.23 -0.33 6.28
N LEU A 83 -0.87 -0.12 6.99
CA LEU A 83 -1.84 -1.16 7.29
C LEU A 83 -2.96 -1.19 6.22
N PRO A 84 -3.59 -2.35 5.98
CA PRO A 84 -4.66 -2.50 5.01
C PRO A 84 -5.79 -1.48 5.15
N TRP A 85 -6.16 -1.11 6.38
CA TRP A 85 -7.21 -0.13 6.63
C TRP A 85 -6.79 1.29 6.21
N GLU A 86 -5.51 1.64 6.31
CA GLU A 86 -4.96 2.91 5.81
C GLU A 86 -4.95 2.93 4.28
N VAL A 87 -4.51 1.83 3.65
CA VAL A 87 -4.54 1.67 2.19
C VAL A 87 -5.96 1.72 1.65
N LYS A 88 -6.93 1.15 2.38
CA LYS A 88 -8.37 1.25 2.11
C LYS A 88 -8.94 2.61 2.47
N LYS A 89 -8.24 3.50 3.16
CA LYS A 89 -8.73 4.86 3.44
C LYS A 89 -8.44 5.78 2.26
N TYR A 90 -7.27 5.65 1.66
CA TYR A 90 -6.79 6.53 0.60
C TYR A 90 -7.12 6.00 -0.80
N ALA A 91 -7.37 6.90 -1.74
CA ALA A 91 -7.49 6.58 -3.17
C ALA A 91 -6.13 6.62 -3.87
N LYS A 92 -5.25 7.50 -3.38
CA LYS A 92 -3.89 7.68 -3.89
C LYS A 92 -2.91 7.87 -2.74
N ILE A 93 -1.71 7.29 -2.85
CA ILE A 93 -0.60 7.41 -1.93
C ILE A 93 0.58 7.95 -2.73
N ILE A 94 1.12 9.09 -2.33
CA ILE A 94 2.19 9.79 -3.03
C ILE A 94 3.44 9.73 -2.16
N GLY A 95 4.53 9.19 -2.69
CA GLY A 95 5.83 9.15 -2.02
C GLY A 95 6.75 10.26 -2.49
N TYR A 96 7.40 10.92 -1.53
CA TYR A 96 8.50 11.86 -1.74
C TYR A 96 9.73 11.33 -0.99
N TYR A 97 10.89 11.50 -1.60
CA TYR A 97 12.20 11.26 -0.97
C TYR A 97 12.91 12.60 -0.89
N MET A 98 13.26 13.02 0.32
CA MET A 98 14.08 14.21 0.54
C MET A 98 15.54 13.80 0.66
N ASP A 99 16.46 14.71 0.33
CA ASP A 99 17.90 14.45 0.29
C ASP A 99 18.48 13.97 1.64
N ASP A 100 17.81 14.29 2.76
CA ASP A 100 18.17 13.87 4.13
C ASP A 100 17.70 12.44 4.50
N CYS A 101 17.49 11.55 3.52
CA CYS A 101 16.94 10.19 3.72
C CYS A 101 15.54 10.14 4.33
N HIS A 102 14.82 11.27 4.34
CA HIS A 102 13.46 11.33 4.86
C HIS A 102 12.43 10.99 3.78
N VAL A 103 11.55 10.05 4.11
CA VAL A 103 10.43 9.66 3.24
C VAL A 103 9.14 10.27 3.75
N ILE A 104 8.46 11.00 2.88
CA ILE A 104 7.15 11.56 3.16
C ILE A 104 6.12 10.83 2.30
N LEU A 105 5.18 10.14 2.94
CA LEU A 105 4.00 9.59 2.28
C LEU A 105 2.80 10.50 2.51
N LYS A 106 2.17 10.96 1.43
CA LYS A 106 0.92 11.72 1.46
C LYS A 106 -0.22 10.87 0.92
N GLY A 107 -1.21 10.59 1.77
CA GLY A 107 -2.44 9.93 1.37
C GLY A 107 -3.50 10.92 0.90
N VAL A 108 -3.98 10.78 -0.33
CA VAL A 108 -5.14 11.52 -0.85
C VAL A 108 -6.39 10.67 -0.65
N ARG A 109 -7.32 11.19 0.14
CA ARG A 109 -8.64 10.58 0.35
C ARG A 109 -9.64 11.19 -0.62
N CYS A 110 -10.33 10.37 -1.39
CA CYS A 110 -11.53 10.81 -2.10
C CYS A 110 -12.73 10.63 -1.19
N THR A 111 -13.21 11.71 -0.57
CA THR A 111 -14.56 11.75 0.01
C THR A 111 -15.53 12.16 -1.09
N PHE A 112 -16.08 11.19 -1.80
CA PHE A 112 -17.33 11.45 -2.51
C PHE A 112 -18.43 11.43 -1.45
N THR A 113 -18.76 12.60 -0.91
CA THR A 113 -20.04 12.78 -0.22
C THR A 113 -21.13 12.54 -1.26
N THR A 114 -21.77 11.38 -1.18
CA THR A 114 -22.99 11.06 -1.92
C THR A 114 -24.01 12.17 -1.76
N PHE A 115 -24.20 13.01 -2.79
CA PHE A 115 -25.47 13.65 -3.15
C PHE A 115 -25.46 13.97 -4.64
N PHE A 116 -25.46 12.93 -5.48
CA PHE A 116 -26.08 13.05 -6.79
C PHE A 116 -27.30 12.13 -6.80
N ARG A 117 -28.45 12.72 -6.42
CA ARG A 117 -29.76 12.24 -6.86
C ARG A 117 -29.79 12.49 -8.37
N LEU A 118 -29.62 11.45 -9.18
CA LEU A 118 -29.99 11.53 -10.59
C LEU A 118 -31.52 11.58 -10.65
N LYS A 119 -32.04 12.65 -11.26
CA LYS A 119 -33.43 12.77 -11.68
C LYS A 119 -33.73 11.77 -12.80
#